data_AF-G8NQ94-F1
#
_entry.id   AF-G8NQ94-F1
#
_cell.length_a   1.000
_cell.length_b   1.000
_cell.length_c   1.000
_cell.angle_alpha   90.00
_cell.angle_beta   90.00
_cell.angle_gamma   90.00
#
_symmetry.space_group_name_H-M   'P 1'
#
loop_
_entity.id
_entity.type
_entity.pdbx_description
1 polymer ?
#
loop_
_entity_poly.entity_id
_entity_poly.type
_entity_poly.pdbx_seq_one_letter_code
_entity_poly.pdbx_strand_id
1 'polypeptide(L)'
;MDAMPTPRDPRTPAAGKLYQSIAIAICILLGLAMILNTQLGGEAMWFWYTTVFHHGVKLYSGLHMPLQPLFILEMDAWMTMFGTRNIVVEIPSVFHLVILSLGFYFILRESAWKDWQKAFVLLGAFMLTVGGHSYRFDDYHVTTETFILYSLLLLLIIARTEDVRRQFGLIAVLGLLSGFAITTRLNDGVALLTAGGFSLLFLARSRKFVSLCCLGIVAALTVLLVVRLTGDTFPVYISSTLIRAAASKGGAGSLAASPFHMFANTVKLLYEMGKRGVLVITIVAAFGYYVQRYQKPWMKYLVWLQVAVLVVALAVIRVKRLDLLNGLPISIAVLLFTPLMYLVAPIALGRFVLAKIRHQEWDSREILAFLPLAIWASYSAGAAAEPLTNYYAPVALFLLLVPVIQPFRRFASWATPSFVIAMGLVGISGISAKILVPYQWQDYSYSPMFVNRQWYSHPVYGPMYIDRDLLQFSRAVCADIGQPHPELLSLPYPYPNYFCDATPWRNYVQTFFDTSTRATVEHMMNELNTAPPQWIVYQRQLFIMRGAERLYNHGQRLAQRDLDDMIMQKIATGQWTLVDKKDYLQDPEGGGWYIIRTHP
;
A
#
# COMPACT_ATOMS: atom_id res chain seq x y z
N MET A 1 42.04 3.73 -27.16
CA MET A 1 41.26 4.78 -27.84
C MET A 1 40.01 4.10 -28.36
N ASP A 2 38.99 3.99 -27.52
CA ASP A 2 37.73 3.33 -27.87
C ASP A 2 36.80 4.35 -28.50
N ALA A 3 36.26 3.99 -29.67
CA ALA A 3 35.40 4.84 -30.47
C ALA A 3 34.16 5.29 -29.67
N MET A 4 33.88 6.59 -29.73
CA MET A 4 32.65 7.19 -29.22
C MET A 4 31.42 6.49 -29.84
N PRO A 5 30.36 6.24 -29.05
CA PRO A 5 29.13 5.68 -29.58
C PRO A 5 28.47 6.69 -30.52
N THR A 6 28.14 6.23 -31.73
CA THR A 6 27.41 7.00 -32.73
C THR A 6 26.03 7.44 -32.22
N PRO A 7 25.55 8.64 -32.61
CA PRO A 7 24.25 9.13 -32.20
C PRO A 7 23.14 8.26 -32.82
N ARG A 8 22.21 7.78 -31.98
CA ARG A 8 21.06 7.00 -32.43
C ARG A 8 20.15 7.85 -33.32
N ASP A 9 19.77 7.28 -34.46
CA ASP A 9 18.75 7.79 -35.37
C ASP A 9 17.41 8.02 -34.61
N PRO A 10 16.85 9.24 -34.61
CA PRO A 10 15.60 9.57 -33.92
C PRO A 10 14.34 8.95 -34.55
N ARG A 11 14.44 8.23 -35.69
CA ARG A 11 13.27 7.77 -36.46
C ARG A 11 12.75 6.36 -36.16
N THR A 12 13.22 5.67 -35.11
CA THR A 12 12.60 4.40 -34.66
C THR A 12 12.18 4.44 -33.18
N PRO A 13 11.03 5.07 -32.84
CA PRO A 13 10.55 5.16 -31.45
C PRO A 13 10.13 3.80 -30.83
N ALA A 14 10.02 2.74 -31.65
CA ALA A 14 9.48 1.43 -31.26
C ALA A 14 10.52 0.30 -31.14
N ALA A 15 11.72 0.45 -31.73
CA ALA A 15 12.75 -0.57 -31.67
C ALA A 15 13.40 -0.60 -30.27
N GLY A 16 12.94 -1.51 -29.41
CA GLY A 16 13.48 -1.73 -28.06
C GLY A 16 12.57 -1.30 -26.90
N LYS A 17 11.24 -1.37 -27.07
CA LYS A 17 10.25 -1.17 -25.99
C LYS A 17 9.23 -2.32 -25.85
N LEU A 18 9.38 -3.39 -26.62
CA LEU A 18 8.39 -4.46 -26.74
C LEU A 18 8.15 -5.14 -25.38
N TYR A 19 9.21 -5.52 -24.68
CA TYR A 19 9.10 -6.28 -23.43
C TYR A 19 8.54 -5.41 -22.30
N GLN A 20 8.97 -4.15 -22.19
CA GLN A 20 8.37 -3.24 -21.20
C GLN A 20 6.88 -3.00 -21.48
N SER A 21 6.48 -2.91 -22.75
CA SER A 21 5.06 -2.75 -23.14
C SER A 21 4.24 -3.98 -22.78
N ILE A 22 4.78 -5.19 -23.01
CA ILE A 22 4.15 -6.45 -22.58
C ILE A 22 4.02 -6.49 -21.05
N ALA A 23 5.07 -6.11 -20.31
CA ALA A 23 5.02 -6.10 -18.85
C ALA A 23 3.96 -5.13 -18.31
N ILE A 24 3.85 -3.93 -18.88
CA ILE A 24 2.79 -2.97 -18.54
C ILE A 24 1.41 -3.56 -18.84
N ALA A 25 1.22 -4.16 -20.01
CA ALA A 25 -0.05 -4.78 -20.37
C ALA A 25 -0.44 -5.89 -19.37
N ILE A 26 0.51 -6.72 -18.93
CA ILE A 26 0.29 -7.73 -17.88
C ILE A 26 -0.13 -7.06 -16.56
N CYS A 27 0.57 -6.00 -16.13
CA CYS A 27 0.24 -5.28 -14.89
C CYS A 27 -1.16 -4.66 -14.95
N ILE A 28 -1.52 -4.03 -16.08
CA ILE A 28 -2.83 -3.43 -16.28
C ILE A 28 -3.92 -4.51 -16.31
N LEU A 29 -3.74 -5.59 -17.06
CA LEU A 29 -4.75 -6.67 -17.12
C LEU A 29 -4.97 -7.33 -15.75
N LEU A 30 -3.89 -7.57 -14.99
CA LEU A 30 -3.99 -8.08 -13.64
C LEU A 30 -4.67 -7.08 -12.70
N GLY A 31 -4.30 -5.80 -12.78
CA GLY A 31 -4.91 -4.75 -11.95
C GLY A 31 -6.39 -4.56 -12.26
N LEU A 32 -6.81 -4.62 -13.53
CA LEU A 32 -8.22 -4.61 -13.92
C LEU A 32 -8.97 -5.84 -13.38
N ALA A 33 -8.34 -7.01 -13.40
CA ALA A 33 -8.88 -8.20 -12.76
C ALA A 33 -9.04 -8.00 -11.25
N MET A 34 -8.06 -7.39 -10.58
CA MET A 34 -8.16 -7.04 -9.15
C MET A 34 -9.34 -6.09 -8.89
N ILE A 35 -9.44 -4.98 -9.64
CA ILE A 35 -10.52 -3.99 -9.54
C ILE A 35 -11.88 -4.66 -9.71
N LEU A 36 -12.05 -5.51 -10.73
CA LEU A 36 -13.33 -6.19 -10.93
C LEU A 36 -13.72 -7.11 -9.76
N ASN A 37 -12.74 -7.60 -8.99
CA ASN A 37 -12.94 -8.50 -7.86
C ASN A 37 -13.02 -7.76 -6.49
N THR A 38 -13.14 -6.42 -6.45
CA THR A 38 -13.14 -5.60 -5.21
C THR A 38 -14.44 -5.59 -4.41
N GLN A 39 -15.54 -6.21 -4.87
CA GLN A 39 -16.79 -6.26 -4.07
C GLN A 39 -16.67 -7.26 -2.90
N LEU A 40 -16.49 -6.73 -1.68
CA LEU A 40 -16.07 -7.47 -0.47
C LEU A 40 -16.83 -6.98 0.78
N GLY A 41 -16.93 -7.79 1.83
CA GLY A 41 -17.71 -7.46 3.05
C GLY A 41 -17.11 -6.34 3.92
N GLY A 42 -15.85 -5.98 3.69
CA GLY A 42 -15.18 -4.84 4.35
C GLY A 42 -15.28 -3.52 3.56
N GLU A 43 -16.05 -3.48 2.48
CA GLU A 43 -16.08 -2.35 1.54
C GLU A 43 -17.03 -1.22 1.95
N ALA A 44 -17.15 -0.26 1.04
CA ALA A 44 -18.08 0.87 1.06
C ALA A 44 -17.79 1.95 2.11
N MET A 45 -16.69 1.81 2.86
CA MET A 45 -16.24 2.87 3.78
C MET A 45 -16.01 4.20 3.04
N TRP A 46 -15.27 4.18 1.93
CA TRP A 46 -14.98 5.39 1.15
C TRP A 46 -16.24 5.96 0.53
N PHE A 47 -17.11 5.10 0.01
CA PHE A 47 -18.41 5.48 -0.52
C PHE A 47 -19.25 6.21 0.52
N TRP A 48 -19.36 5.68 1.74
CA TRP A 48 -20.17 6.29 2.79
C TRP A 48 -19.57 7.56 3.36
N TYR A 49 -18.25 7.60 3.59
CA TYR A 49 -17.59 8.86 3.96
C TYR A 49 -17.86 9.95 2.93
N THR A 50 -17.74 9.61 1.65
CA THR A 50 -17.99 10.53 0.53
C THR A 50 -19.45 10.96 0.46
N THR A 51 -20.38 10.01 0.56
CA THR A 51 -21.82 10.28 0.51
C THR A 51 -22.25 11.19 1.65
N VAL A 52 -21.82 10.92 2.88
CA VAL A 52 -22.21 11.75 4.03
C VAL A 52 -21.52 13.12 3.98
N PHE A 53 -20.28 13.18 3.49
CA PHE A 53 -19.59 14.44 3.22
C PHE A 53 -20.32 15.30 2.18
N HIS A 54 -20.76 14.69 1.08
CA HIS A 54 -21.52 15.35 0.01
C HIS A 54 -22.79 16.02 0.54
N HIS A 55 -23.42 15.45 1.56
CA HIS A 55 -24.61 16.01 2.24
C HIS A 55 -24.27 17.08 3.29
N GLY A 56 -23.03 17.56 3.36
CA GLY A 56 -22.61 18.71 4.17
C GLY A 56 -21.99 18.37 5.53
N VAL A 57 -21.77 17.10 5.83
CA VAL A 57 -21.10 16.70 7.08
C VAL A 57 -19.59 16.82 6.93
N LYS A 58 -18.94 17.49 7.87
CA LYS A 58 -17.49 17.71 7.86
C LYS A 58 -16.72 16.42 8.17
N LEU A 59 -15.63 16.16 7.45
CA LEU A 59 -14.86 14.91 7.59
C LEU A 59 -14.30 14.70 9.00
N TYR A 60 -13.68 15.73 9.57
CA TYR A 60 -12.99 15.59 10.86
C TYR A 60 -13.91 15.83 12.05
N SER A 61 -14.64 16.94 12.04
CA SER A 61 -15.50 17.31 13.16
C SER A 61 -16.84 16.56 13.18
N GLY A 62 -17.35 16.15 12.02
CA GLY A 62 -18.64 15.47 11.88
C GLY A 62 -18.55 13.94 11.72
N LEU A 63 -17.61 13.44 10.92
CA LEU A 63 -17.45 11.99 10.67
C LEU A 63 -16.35 11.34 11.52
N HIS A 64 -15.69 12.13 12.38
CA HIS A 64 -14.59 11.70 13.23
C HIS A 64 -13.45 11.01 12.49
N MET A 65 -13.29 11.31 11.20
CA MET A 65 -12.29 10.67 10.36
C MET A 65 -10.89 11.09 10.82
N PRO A 66 -9.99 10.17 11.19
CA PRO A 66 -8.67 10.58 11.68
C PRO A 66 -7.71 10.97 10.55
N LEU A 67 -7.85 10.44 9.32
CA LEU A 67 -6.85 10.55 8.25
C LEU A 67 -7.50 10.62 6.84
N GLN A 68 -6.70 10.84 5.79
CA GLN A 68 -6.99 10.59 4.36
C GLN A 68 -8.10 11.41 3.63
N PRO A 69 -8.26 12.73 3.86
CA PRO A 69 -9.29 13.54 3.20
C PRO A 69 -9.20 13.54 1.67
N LEU A 70 -7.99 13.45 1.10
CA LEU A 70 -7.79 13.64 -0.34
C LEU A 70 -8.55 12.61 -1.18
N PHE A 71 -8.57 11.34 -0.73
CA PHE A 71 -9.25 10.28 -1.45
C PHE A 71 -10.77 10.49 -1.47
N ILE A 72 -11.35 10.98 -0.37
CA ILE A 72 -12.78 11.32 -0.30
C ILE A 72 -13.09 12.53 -1.18
N LEU A 73 -12.25 13.56 -1.18
CA LEU A 73 -12.46 14.74 -2.03
C LEU A 73 -12.40 14.38 -3.52
N GLU A 74 -11.50 13.48 -3.91
CA GLU A 74 -11.45 12.93 -5.27
C GLU A 74 -12.73 12.15 -5.60
N MET A 75 -13.15 11.26 -4.70
CA MET A 75 -14.35 10.45 -4.89
C MET A 75 -15.62 11.31 -4.93
N ASP A 76 -15.72 12.37 -4.11
CA ASP A 76 -16.84 13.33 -4.09
C ASP A 76 -16.95 14.08 -5.42
N ALA A 77 -15.82 14.62 -5.90
CA ALA A 77 -15.76 15.27 -7.19
C ALA A 77 -16.19 14.30 -8.32
N TRP A 78 -15.74 13.05 -8.27
CA TRP A 78 -16.09 12.03 -9.24
C TRP A 78 -17.59 11.66 -9.20
N MET A 79 -18.13 11.40 -8.01
CA MET A 79 -19.54 11.07 -7.79
C MET A 79 -20.45 12.22 -8.21
N THR A 80 -20.04 13.46 -8.01
CA THR A 80 -20.78 14.65 -8.46
C THR A 80 -20.86 14.73 -9.99
N MET A 81 -19.78 14.38 -10.70
CA MET A 81 -19.74 14.47 -12.16
C MET A 81 -20.41 13.28 -12.86
N PHE A 82 -20.24 12.06 -12.33
CA PHE A 82 -20.59 10.83 -13.05
C PHE A 82 -21.65 9.97 -12.34
N GLY A 83 -22.00 10.29 -11.10
CA GLY A 83 -22.99 9.58 -10.29
C GLY A 83 -22.38 8.49 -9.39
N THR A 84 -23.26 7.77 -8.70
CA THR A 84 -22.93 6.87 -7.56
C THR A 84 -23.02 5.38 -7.89
N ARG A 85 -23.20 5.03 -9.17
CA ARG A 85 -23.30 3.63 -9.61
C ARG A 85 -21.99 2.88 -9.37
N ASN A 86 -22.08 1.60 -9.02
CA ASN A 86 -20.94 0.78 -8.57
C ASN A 86 -19.77 0.78 -9.58
N ILE A 87 -20.01 0.45 -10.84
CA ILE A 87 -18.96 0.47 -11.88
C ILE A 87 -18.40 1.88 -12.11
N VAL A 88 -19.24 2.91 -11.96
CA VAL A 88 -18.83 4.29 -12.21
C VAL A 88 -17.84 4.77 -11.15
N VAL A 89 -18.09 4.44 -9.88
CA VAL A 89 -17.20 4.84 -8.77
C VAL A 89 -15.86 4.09 -8.76
N GLU A 90 -15.73 3.02 -9.54
CA GLU A 90 -14.48 2.24 -9.71
C GLU A 90 -13.60 2.74 -10.87
N ILE A 91 -14.08 3.68 -11.70
CA ILE A 91 -13.28 4.24 -12.80
C ILE A 91 -11.99 4.94 -12.31
N PRO A 92 -11.99 5.73 -11.20
CA PRO A 92 -10.76 6.28 -10.63
C PRO A 92 -9.69 5.23 -10.33
N SER A 93 -10.09 4.05 -9.86
CA SER A 93 -9.21 2.90 -9.61
C SER A 93 -8.43 2.48 -10.86
N VAL A 94 -9.06 2.56 -12.04
CA VAL A 94 -8.41 2.29 -13.34
C VAL A 94 -7.37 3.36 -13.66
N PHE A 95 -7.66 4.64 -13.39
CA PHE A 95 -6.68 5.70 -13.57
C PHE A 95 -5.49 5.53 -12.62
N HIS A 96 -5.72 5.20 -11.35
CA HIS A 96 -4.66 4.90 -10.40
C HIS A 96 -3.75 3.77 -10.88
N LEU A 97 -4.33 2.66 -11.35
CA LEU A 97 -3.59 1.53 -11.92
C LEU A 97 -2.69 1.95 -13.10
N VAL A 98 -3.25 2.73 -14.03
CA VAL A 98 -2.50 3.20 -15.21
C VAL A 98 -1.37 4.14 -14.78
N ILE A 99 -1.67 5.11 -13.91
CA ILE A 99 -0.69 6.09 -13.44
C ILE A 99 0.45 5.41 -12.68
N LEU A 100 0.15 4.45 -11.80
CA LEU A 100 1.13 3.64 -11.07
C LEU A 100 2.03 2.87 -12.05
N SER A 101 1.43 2.18 -13.02
CA SER A 101 2.15 1.40 -14.04
C SER A 101 3.08 2.28 -14.88
N LEU A 102 2.62 3.48 -15.27
CA LEU A 102 3.42 4.45 -15.99
C LEU A 102 4.57 5.02 -15.16
N GLY A 103 4.38 5.22 -13.85
CA GLY A 103 5.45 5.66 -12.95
C GLY A 103 6.62 4.66 -12.93
N PHE A 104 6.33 3.36 -12.82
CA PHE A 104 7.36 2.31 -12.90
C PHE A 104 8.08 2.33 -14.25
N TYR A 105 7.32 2.46 -15.33
CA TYR A 105 7.88 2.57 -16.67
C TYR A 105 8.83 3.76 -16.79
N PHE A 106 8.42 4.96 -16.41
CA PHE A 106 9.21 6.18 -16.55
C PHE A 106 10.50 6.15 -15.72
N ILE A 107 10.46 5.62 -14.50
CA ILE A 107 11.69 5.45 -13.69
C ILE A 107 12.66 4.49 -14.37
N LEU A 108 12.18 3.36 -14.91
CA LEU A 108 13.06 2.40 -15.58
C LEU A 108 13.60 2.90 -16.93
N ARG A 109 12.98 3.92 -17.53
CA ARG A 109 13.54 4.59 -18.73
C ARG A 109 14.84 5.32 -18.41
N GLU A 110 15.07 5.68 -17.16
CA GLU A 110 16.30 6.32 -16.69
C GLU A 110 17.49 5.35 -16.63
N SER A 111 17.25 4.04 -16.68
CA SER A 111 18.27 3.00 -16.69
C SER A 111 18.83 2.72 -18.10
N ALA A 112 20.11 2.34 -18.16
CA ALA A 112 20.77 1.87 -19.37
C ALA A 112 20.58 0.38 -19.67
N TRP A 113 19.86 -0.36 -18.80
CA TRP A 113 19.64 -1.81 -18.97
C TRP A 113 18.84 -2.15 -20.22
N LYS A 114 18.93 -3.41 -20.66
CA LYS A 114 18.18 -3.92 -21.82
C LYS A 114 16.68 -3.94 -21.51
N ASP A 115 15.86 -3.76 -22.55
CA ASP A 115 14.39 -3.69 -22.46
C ASP A 115 13.78 -4.89 -21.70
N TRP A 116 14.20 -6.12 -22.04
CA TRP A 116 13.73 -7.34 -21.36
C TRP A 116 14.10 -7.38 -19.87
N GLN A 117 15.25 -6.81 -19.47
CA GLN A 117 15.66 -6.77 -18.06
C GLN A 117 14.76 -5.80 -17.30
N LYS A 118 14.49 -4.62 -17.88
CA LYS A 118 13.57 -3.63 -17.31
C LYS A 118 12.16 -4.18 -17.18
N ALA A 119 11.71 -5.01 -18.13
CA ALA A 119 10.39 -5.63 -18.08
C ALA A 119 10.20 -6.51 -16.84
N PHE A 120 11.18 -7.34 -16.48
CA PHE A 120 11.12 -8.14 -15.25
C PHE A 120 11.20 -7.30 -13.98
N VAL A 121 12.03 -6.24 -13.96
CA VAL A 121 12.09 -5.32 -12.83
C VAL A 121 10.75 -4.59 -12.65
N LEU A 122 10.13 -4.15 -13.74
CA LEU A 122 8.80 -3.52 -13.74
C LEU A 122 7.77 -4.48 -13.14
N LEU A 123 7.70 -5.71 -13.65
CA LEU A 123 6.73 -6.70 -13.20
C LEU A 123 6.93 -7.06 -11.73
N GLY A 124 8.16 -7.34 -11.31
CA GLY A 124 8.45 -7.67 -9.91
C GLY A 124 8.22 -6.49 -8.96
N ALA A 125 8.54 -5.25 -9.38
CA ALA A 125 8.27 -4.06 -8.57
C ALA A 125 6.75 -3.81 -8.44
N PHE A 126 5.99 -3.93 -9.52
CA PHE A 126 4.53 -3.86 -9.49
C PHE A 126 3.96 -4.90 -8.52
N MET A 127 4.38 -6.17 -8.63
CA MET A 127 3.89 -7.23 -7.75
C MET A 127 4.30 -7.08 -6.28
N LEU A 128 5.45 -6.45 -5.99
CA LEU A 128 5.82 -6.10 -4.62
C LEU A 128 4.92 -4.99 -4.08
N THR A 129 4.67 -3.96 -4.88
CA THR A 129 3.77 -2.85 -4.50
C THR A 129 2.37 -3.35 -4.22
N VAL A 130 1.77 -4.10 -5.15
CA VAL A 130 0.41 -4.63 -4.98
C VAL A 130 0.35 -5.89 -4.11
N GLY A 131 1.49 -6.39 -3.63
CA GLY A 131 1.62 -7.67 -2.92
C GLY A 131 0.87 -7.73 -1.59
N GLY A 132 0.39 -6.58 -1.10
CA GLY A 132 -0.41 -6.49 0.11
C GLY A 132 -1.70 -7.27 0.02
N HIS A 133 -1.97 -8.08 1.05
CA HIS A 133 -3.17 -8.89 1.14
C HIS A 133 -4.43 -8.05 0.94
N SER A 134 -4.51 -6.84 1.51
CA SER A 134 -5.64 -5.92 1.33
C SER A 134 -5.41 -4.79 0.33
N TYR A 135 -4.38 -4.90 -0.52
CA TYR A 135 -4.11 -3.88 -1.52
C TYR A 135 -5.24 -3.78 -2.55
N ARG A 136 -5.75 -2.56 -2.75
CA ARG A 136 -6.76 -2.25 -3.77
C ARG A 136 -6.43 -0.93 -4.48
N PHE A 137 -7.03 -0.73 -5.64
CA PHE A 137 -6.83 0.46 -6.46
C PHE A 137 -7.84 1.58 -6.18
N ASP A 138 -8.93 1.26 -5.47
CA ASP A 138 -9.94 2.16 -4.91
C ASP A 138 -9.60 2.55 -3.46
N ASP A 139 -8.31 2.67 -3.14
CA ASP A 139 -7.84 2.93 -1.79
C ASP A 139 -6.71 3.97 -1.74
N TYR A 140 -6.54 4.61 -0.59
CA TYR A 140 -5.54 5.68 -0.40
C TYR A 140 -4.08 5.20 -0.52
N HIS A 141 -3.84 3.89 -0.48
CA HIS A 141 -2.51 3.30 -0.65
C HIS A 141 -1.95 3.61 -2.04
N VAL A 142 -2.70 3.35 -3.11
CA VAL A 142 -2.20 3.56 -4.48
C VAL A 142 -1.98 5.04 -4.80
N THR A 143 -2.79 5.94 -4.24
CA THR A 143 -2.60 7.39 -4.42
C THR A 143 -1.33 7.87 -3.74
N THR A 144 -1.10 7.48 -2.48
CA THR A 144 0.15 7.80 -1.75
C THR A 144 1.38 7.25 -2.48
N GLU A 145 1.33 5.98 -2.89
CA GLU A 145 2.44 5.33 -3.58
C GLU A 145 2.73 5.99 -4.93
N THR A 146 1.70 6.42 -5.65
CA THR A 146 1.84 7.20 -6.87
C THR A 146 2.56 8.52 -6.59
N PHE A 147 2.18 9.27 -5.55
CA PHE A 147 2.87 10.50 -5.19
C PHE A 147 4.35 10.27 -4.87
N ILE A 148 4.68 9.19 -4.15
CA ILE A 148 6.07 8.82 -3.83
C ILE A 148 6.83 8.45 -5.11
N LEU A 149 6.22 7.64 -5.99
CA LEU A 149 6.83 7.18 -7.24
C LEU A 149 7.13 8.34 -8.19
N TYR A 150 6.18 9.25 -8.38
CA TYR A 150 6.39 10.44 -9.20
C TYR A 150 7.33 11.44 -8.54
N SER A 151 7.38 11.52 -7.21
CA SER A 151 8.41 12.30 -6.52
C SER A 151 9.81 11.77 -6.76
N LEU A 152 9.99 10.44 -6.78
CA LEU A 152 11.26 9.82 -7.15
C LEU A 152 11.65 10.14 -8.60
N LEU A 153 10.68 10.08 -9.53
CA LEU A 153 10.89 10.48 -10.92
C LEU A 153 11.29 11.97 -11.03
N LEU A 154 10.63 12.87 -10.31
CA LEU A 154 10.97 14.29 -10.28
C LEU A 154 12.39 14.51 -9.74
N LEU A 155 12.79 13.84 -8.66
CA LEU A 155 14.15 13.93 -8.13
C LEU A 155 15.21 13.44 -9.14
N LEU A 156 14.92 12.38 -9.90
CA LEU A 156 15.77 11.91 -11.00
C LEU A 156 15.89 12.96 -12.13
N ILE A 157 14.79 13.62 -12.48
CA ILE A 157 14.78 14.70 -13.49
C ILE A 157 15.53 15.94 -12.98
N ILE A 158 15.33 16.32 -11.71
CA ILE A 158 16.03 17.43 -11.04
C ILE A 158 17.55 17.21 -11.08
N ALA A 159 18.00 15.98 -10.85
CA ALA A 159 19.43 15.61 -10.88
C ALA A 159 20.10 15.89 -12.24
N ARG A 160 19.33 15.92 -13.34
CA ARG A 160 19.82 16.16 -14.71
C ARG A 160 19.53 17.57 -15.22
N THR A 161 18.64 18.30 -14.57
CA THR A 161 18.16 19.59 -15.06
C THR A 161 19.18 20.68 -14.74
N GLU A 162 19.63 21.39 -15.78
CA GLU A 162 20.60 22.50 -15.62
C GLU A 162 19.90 23.86 -15.47
N ASP A 163 18.73 24.00 -16.09
CA ASP A 163 17.93 25.22 -16.04
C ASP A 163 17.33 25.43 -14.63
N VAL A 164 17.71 26.55 -14.00
CA VAL A 164 17.30 26.91 -12.65
C VAL A 164 15.78 27.13 -12.54
N ARG A 165 15.14 27.76 -13.54
CA ARG A 165 13.69 28.00 -13.54
C ARG A 165 12.92 26.69 -13.63
N ARG A 166 13.36 25.80 -14.54
CA ARG A 166 12.78 24.47 -14.67
C ARG A 166 12.98 23.66 -13.39
N GLN A 167 14.16 23.75 -12.77
CA GLN A 167 14.45 23.09 -11.50
C GLN A 167 13.51 23.57 -10.38
N PHE A 168 13.27 24.89 -10.26
CA PHE A 168 12.29 25.43 -9.31
C PHE A 168 10.86 24.94 -9.58
N GLY A 169 10.44 24.88 -10.85
CA GLY A 169 9.14 24.32 -11.22
C GLY A 169 8.99 22.86 -10.78
N LEU A 170 10.01 22.02 -11.01
CA LEU A 170 10.02 20.62 -10.58
C LEU A 170 9.98 20.48 -9.05
N ILE A 171 10.69 21.35 -8.32
CA ILE A 171 10.68 21.38 -6.85
C ILE A 171 9.30 21.79 -6.32
N ALA A 172 8.64 22.75 -6.96
CA ALA A 172 7.27 23.12 -6.60
C ALA A 172 6.31 21.93 -6.79
N VAL A 173 6.40 21.21 -7.92
CA VAL A 173 5.61 19.98 -8.12
C VAL A 173 5.94 18.91 -7.08
N LEU A 174 7.21 18.73 -6.71
CA LEU A 174 7.60 17.83 -5.62
C LEU A 174 6.95 18.24 -4.28
N GLY A 175 6.85 19.54 -4.02
CA GLY A 175 6.13 20.10 -2.87
C GLY A 175 4.64 19.81 -2.91
N LEU A 176 4.00 19.94 -4.07
CA LEU A 176 2.59 19.56 -4.26
C LEU A 176 2.38 18.07 -3.94
N LEU A 177 3.22 17.19 -4.50
CA LEU A 177 3.12 15.74 -4.27
C LEU A 177 3.36 15.37 -2.80
N SER A 178 4.31 16.03 -2.13
CA SER A 178 4.52 15.86 -0.68
C SER A 178 3.33 16.34 0.13
N GLY A 179 2.73 17.48 -0.23
CA GLY A 179 1.52 17.99 0.41
C GLY A 179 0.33 17.05 0.25
N PHE A 180 0.09 16.57 -0.98
CA PHE A 180 -0.94 15.55 -1.23
C PHE A 180 -0.67 14.29 -0.42
N ALA A 181 0.56 13.77 -0.43
CA ALA A 181 0.94 12.61 0.37
C ALA A 181 0.72 12.84 1.88
N ILE A 182 0.99 14.03 2.43
CA ILE A 182 0.70 14.36 3.84
C ILE A 182 -0.80 14.26 4.12
N THR A 183 -1.62 14.77 3.20
CA THR A 183 -3.09 14.72 3.33
C THR A 183 -3.69 13.37 2.96
N THR A 184 -2.90 12.43 2.45
CA THR A 184 -3.32 11.05 2.25
C THR A 184 -2.81 10.20 3.40
N ARG A 185 -1.49 10.09 3.59
CA ARG A 185 -0.86 9.37 4.69
C ARG A 185 0.21 10.26 5.30
N LEU A 186 -0.12 10.89 6.42
CA LEU A 186 0.73 11.85 7.12
C LEU A 186 2.18 11.38 7.26
N ASN A 187 2.40 10.18 7.79
CA ASN A 187 3.76 9.66 8.05
C ASN A 187 4.56 9.50 6.76
N ASP A 188 3.94 8.98 5.70
CA ASP A 188 4.60 8.80 4.40
C ASP A 188 4.86 10.13 3.70
N GLY A 189 3.91 11.07 3.80
CA GLY A 189 4.08 12.42 3.29
C GLY A 189 5.19 13.20 3.99
N VAL A 190 5.31 13.09 5.32
CA VAL A 190 6.40 13.69 6.09
C VAL A 190 7.74 13.03 5.75
N ALA A 191 7.76 11.70 5.63
CA ALA A 191 8.95 10.96 5.19
C ALA A 191 9.39 11.38 3.78
N LEU A 192 8.44 11.53 2.86
CA LEU A 192 8.66 12.00 1.50
C LEU A 192 9.20 13.43 1.46
N LEU A 193 8.58 14.35 2.22
CA LEU A 193 9.01 15.74 2.32
C LEU A 193 10.44 15.84 2.87
N THR A 194 10.73 15.07 3.92
CA THR A 194 12.04 15.06 4.59
C THR A 194 13.12 14.46 3.69
N ALA A 195 12.88 13.29 3.11
CA ALA A 195 13.84 12.63 2.21
C ALA A 195 14.02 13.40 0.90
N GLY A 196 12.94 13.99 0.37
CA GLY A 196 12.97 14.88 -0.79
C GLY A 196 13.82 16.12 -0.51
N GLY A 197 13.56 16.82 0.60
CA GLY A 197 14.36 17.97 1.04
C GLY A 197 15.82 17.61 1.24
N PHE A 198 16.11 16.53 1.95
CA PHE A 198 17.48 16.03 2.11
C PHE A 198 18.15 15.75 0.76
N SER A 199 17.45 15.11 -0.18
CA SER A 199 17.95 14.86 -1.53
C SER A 199 18.27 16.16 -2.28
N LEU A 200 17.44 17.21 -2.15
CA LEU A 200 17.67 18.50 -2.79
C LEU A 200 18.98 19.17 -2.35
N LEU A 201 19.47 18.91 -1.13
CA LEU A 201 20.78 19.40 -0.70
C LEU A 201 21.94 18.89 -1.57
N PHE A 202 21.76 17.76 -2.25
CA PHE A 202 22.77 17.15 -3.11
C PHE A 202 22.43 17.30 -4.60
N LEU A 203 21.14 17.28 -4.96
CA LEU A 203 20.69 17.29 -6.35
C LEU A 203 20.48 18.70 -6.92
N ALA A 204 20.11 19.69 -6.09
CA ALA A 204 19.95 21.06 -6.55
C ALA A 204 21.32 21.70 -6.85
N ARG A 205 21.47 22.29 -8.04
CA ARG A 205 22.75 22.85 -8.50
C ARG A 205 23.09 24.16 -7.80
N SER A 206 22.09 24.99 -7.54
CA SER A 206 22.24 26.29 -6.89
C SER A 206 21.05 26.60 -5.97
N ARG A 207 21.18 27.62 -5.13
CA ARG A 207 20.10 28.16 -4.28
C ARG A 207 19.40 27.09 -3.42
N LYS A 208 20.16 26.13 -2.90
CA LYS A 208 19.66 24.97 -2.14
C LYS A 208 18.67 25.37 -1.04
N PHE A 209 18.97 26.43 -0.28
CA PHE A 209 18.08 26.94 0.75
C PHE A 209 16.72 27.42 0.18
N VAL A 210 16.73 28.19 -0.91
CA VAL A 210 15.51 28.65 -1.58
C VAL A 210 14.72 27.46 -2.13
N SER A 211 15.39 26.44 -2.66
CA SER A 211 14.76 25.19 -3.10
C SER A 211 14.05 24.48 -1.95
N LEU A 212 14.67 24.39 -0.77
CA LEU A 212 14.05 23.83 0.42
C LEU A 212 12.84 24.65 0.90
N CYS A 213 12.96 25.98 0.92
CA CYS A 213 11.85 26.86 1.27
C CYS A 213 10.69 26.70 0.29
N CYS A 214 10.96 26.64 -1.01
CA CYS A 214 9.95 26.42 -2.06
C CYS A 214 9.21 25.09 -1.83
N LEU A 215 9.95 24.00 -1.63
CA LEU A 215 9.39 22.68 -1.32
C LEU A 215 8.45 22.74 -0.11
N GLY A 216 8.93 23.29 1.01
CA GLY A 216 8.17 23.37 2.25
C GLY A 216 6.93 24.27 2.16
N ILE A 217 7.06 25.45 1.54
CA ILE A 217 5.95 26.38 1.36
C ILE A 217 4.87 25.76 0.48
N VAL A 218 5.22 25.16 -0.65
CA VAL A 218 4.24 24.56 -1.56
C VAL A 218 3.56 23.36 -0.90
N ALA A 219 4.29 22.51 -0.17
CA ALA A 219 3.69 21.42 0.59
C ALA A 219 2.70 21.94 1.65
N ALA A 220 3.07 22.96 2.42
CA ALA A 220 2.21 23.56 3.43
C ALA A 220 0.94 24.19 2.83
N LEU A 221 1.08 24.94 1.73
CA LEU A 221 -0.06 25.52 1.02
C LEU A 221 -1.01 24.44 0.47
N THR A 222 -0.46 23.33 -0.01
CA THR A 222 -1.26 22.19 -0.48
C THR A 222 -2.07 21.57 0.65
N VAL A 223 -1.44 21.34 1.81
CA VAL A 223 -2.12 20.81 3.00
C VAL A 223 -3.23 21.77 3.44
N LEU A 224 -2.95 23.07 3.51
CA LEU A 224 -3.94 24.09 3.88
C LEU A 224 -5.12 24.12 2.90
N LEU A 225 -4.85 24.00 1.60
CA LEU A 225 -5.89 23.97 0.57
C LEU A 225 -6.78 22.73 0.73
N VAL A 226 -6.19 21.54 0.85
CA VAL A 226 -6.94 20.29 1.00
C VAL A 226 -7.78 20.30 2.27
N VAL A 227 -7.22 20.72 3.41
CA VAL A 227 -7.98 20.84 4.67
C VAL A 227 -9.13 21.84 4.54
N ARG A 228 -8.92 22.96 3.85
CA ARG A 228 -10.00 23.93 3.59
C ARG A 228 -11.12 23.31 2.75
N LEU A 229 -10.78 22.45 1.78
CA LEU A 229 -11.77 21.76 0.95
C LEU A 229 -12.62 20.75 1.74
N THR A 230 -12.19 20.29 2.92
CA THR A 230 -13.02 19.42 3.77
C THR A 230 -14.08 20.18 4.59
N GLY A 231 -14.07 21.53 4.56
CA GLY A 231 -14.94 22.37 5.39
C GLY A 231 -14.57 22.43 6.88
N ASP A 232 -13.48 21.77 7.28
CA ASP A 232 -12.94 21.81 8.64
C ASP A 232 -11.89 22.93 8.81
N THR A 233 -11.58 23.24 10.06
CA THR A 233 -10.50 24.16 10.40
C THR A 233 -9.18 23.41 10.56
N PHE A 234 -8.06 24.10 10.30
CA PHE A 234 -6.74 23.51 10.48
C PHE A 234 -6.47 22.99 11.91
N PRO A 235 -6.89 23.68 13.00
CA PRO A 235 -6.76 23.12 14.35
C PRO A 235 -7.52 21.79 14.55
N VAL A 236 -8.70 21.64 13.94
CA VAL A 236 -9.47 20.38 13.99
C VAL A 236 -8.73 19.27 13.26
N TYR A 237 -8.19 19.55 12.07
CA TYR A 237 -7.35 18.62 11.33
C TYR A 237 -6.15 18.15 12.18
N ILE A 238 -5.41 19.08 12.78
CA ILE A 238 -4.25 18.76 13.62
C ILE A 238 -4.65 17.91 14.83
N SER A 239 -5.74 18.25 15.52
CA SER A 239 -6.23 17.48 16.65
C SER A 239 -6.62 16.05 16.26
N SER A 240 -7.31 15.87 15.13
CA SER A 240 -7.73 14.55 14.65
C SER A 240 -6.56 13.71 14.12
N THR A 241 -5.75 14.28 13.22
CA THR A 241 -4.73 13.56 12.45
C THR A 241 -3.40 13.40 13.17
N LEU A 242 -2.92 14.41 13.91
CA LEU A 242 -1.63 14.32 14.61
C LEU A 242 -1.76 13.78 16.03
N ILE A 243 -2.78 14.22 16.77
CA ILE A 243 -2.89 13.90 18.20
C ILE A 243 -3.69 12.62 18.40
N ARG A 244 -4.94 12.59 17.92
CA ARG A 244 -5.85 11.46 18.19
C ARG A 244 -5.47 10.20 17.40
N ALA A 245 -5.08 10.32 16.13
CA ALA A 245 -4.65 9.18 15.33
C ALA A 245 -3.31 8.58 15.81
N ALA A 246 -2.39 9.39 16.33
CA ALA A 246 -1.15 8.86 16.92
C ALA A 246 -1.44 8.07 18.20
N ALA A 247 -2.40 8.52 19.01
CA ALA A 247 -2.80 7.84 20.24
C ALA A 247 -3.41 6.45 19.97
N SER A 248 -4.13 6.24 18.85
CA SER A 248 -4.69 4.92 18.52
C SER A 248 -3.63 3.89 18.09
N LYS A 249 -2.40 4.31 17.79
CA LYS A 249 -1.28 3.45 17.37
C LYS A 249 -0.13 3.38 18.39
N GLY A 250 -0.43 3.52 19.68
CA GLY A 250 0.58 3.43 20.76
C GLY A 250 1.43 4.69 20.94
N GLY A 251 1.08 5.80 20.29
CA GLY A 251 1.73 7.10 20.43
C GLY A 251 2.99 7.29 19.58
N ALA A 252 3.60 8.48 19.69
CA ALA A 252 4.74 8.91 18.87
C ALA A 252 6.06 8.21 19.20
N GLY A 253 6.18 7.52 20.34
CA GLY A 253 7.39 6.77 20.72
C GLY A 253 7.74 5.65 19.73
N SER A 254 6.73 5.12 19.03
CA SER A 254 6.89 4.15 17.95
C SER A 254 7.69 4.72 16.76
N LEU A 255 7.58 6.02 16.45
CA LEU A 255 8.23 6.62 15.27
C LEU A 255 9.77 6.56 15.32
N ALA A 256 10.35 6.64 16.52
CA ALA A 256 11.80 6.59 16.70
C ALA A 256 12.34 5.16 16.84
N ALA A 257 11.62 4.29 17.56
CA ALA A 257 12.08 2.94 17.88
C ALA A 257 11.71 1.90 16.80
N SER A 258 10.53 2.01 16.19
CA SER A 258 10.02 1.02 15.24
C SER A 258 10.91 0.79 14.02
N PRO A 259 11.61 1.77 13.43
CA PRO A 259 12.58 1.49 12.36
C PRO A 259 13.69 0.53 12.79
N PHE A 260 14.24 0.69 14.00
CA PHE A 260 15.28 -0.21 14.50
C PHE A 260 14.72 -1.58 14.88
N HIS A 261 13.54 -1.63 15.49
CA HIS A 261 12.85 -2.89 15.77
C HIS A 261 12.51 -3.63 14.48
N MET A 262 12.11 -2.93 13.42
CA MET A 262 11.80 -3.53 12.12
C MET A 262 13.04 -4.21 11.55
N PHE A 263 14.21 -3.56 11.62
CA PHE A 263 15.48 -4.17 11.24
C PHE A 263 15.76 -5.43 12.07
N ALA A 264 15.70 -5.33 13.41
CA ALA A 264 16.01 -6.44 14.31
C ALA A 264 15.03 -7.63 14.13
N ASN A 265 13.74 -7.35 14.07
CA ASN A 265 12.68 -8.33 13.85
C ASN A 265 12.83 -9.00 12.48
N THR A 266 13.20 -8.25 11.44
CA THR A 266 13.44 -8.81 10.12
C THR A 266 14.63 -9.77 10.13
N VAL A 267 15.75 -9.39 10.77
CA VAL A 267 16.92 -10.26 10.89
C VAL A 267 16.60 -11.52 11.71
N LYS A 268 15.84 -11.38 12.80
CA LYS A 268 15.37 -12.50 13.62
C LYS A 268 14.47 -13.44 12.80
N LEU A 269 13.49 -12.89 12.10
CA LEU A 269 12.56 -13.68 11.28
C LEU A 269 13.29 -14.37 10.12
N LEU A 270 14.27 -13.70 9.50
CA LEU A 270 15.12 -14.29 8.46
C LEU A 270 15.93 -15.47 9.00
N TYR A 271 16.38 -15.40 10.26
CA TYR A 271 17.04 -16.51 10.94
C TYR A 271 16.07 -17.67 11.25
N GLU A 272 14.85 -17.36 11.69
CA GLU A 272 13.82 -18.34 12.09
C GLU A 272 13.11 -19.03 10.92
N MET A 273 12.78 -18.32 9.83
CA MET A 273 12.04 -18.84 8.66
C MET A 273 12.80 -19.88 7.83
N GLY A 274 13.98 -20.28 8.29
CA GLY A 274 14.73 -21.39 7.71
C GLY A 274 15.51 -20.95 6.48
N LYS A 275 16.80 -21.28 6.51
CA LYS A 275 17.86 -21.01 5.53
C LYS A 275 17.49 -21.27 4.06
N ARG A 276 16.39 -21.97 3.77
CA ARG A 276 16.01 -22.55 2.48
C ARG A 276 15.75 -21.51 1.37
N GLY A 277 14.92 -20.51 1.63
CA GLY A 277 14.60 -19.47 0.64
C GLY A 277 15.80 -18.57 0.29
N VAL A 278 16.49 -18.12 1.34
CA VAL A 278 17.75 -17.36 1.24
C VAL A 278 18.83 -18.16 0.52
N LEU A 279 18.93 -19.46 0.82
CA LEU A 279 19.88 -20.38 0.18
C LEU A 279 19.64 -20.48 -1.32
N VAL A 280 18.38 -20.56 -1.79
CA VAL A 280 18.08 -20.61 -3.23
C VAL A 280 18.61 -19.37 -3.95
N ILE A 281 18.29 -18.17 -3.45
CA ILE A 281 18.73 -16.92 -4.08
C ILE A 281 20.26 -16.78 -4.00
N THR A 282 20.84 -17.17 -2.87
CA THR A 282 22.30 -17.15 -2.66
C THR A 282 23.01 -18.15 -3.59
N ILE A 283 22.46 -19.35 -3.81
CA ILE A 283 23.01 -20.34 -4.75
C ILE A 283 23.01 -19.77 -6.17
N VAL A 284 21.91 -19.16 -6.62
CA VAL A 284 21.82 -18.56 -7.96
C VAL A 284 22.84 -17.43 -8.14
N ALA A 285 23.00 -16.59 -7.12
CA ALA A 285 24.00 -15.52 -7.10
C ALA A 285 25.44 -16.07 -7.09
N ALA A 286 25.75 -17.02 -6.21
CA ALA A 286 27.05 -17.65 -6.07
C ALA A 286 27.46 -18.42 -7.33
N PHE A 287 26.52 -19.11 -7.98
CA PHE A 287 26.74 -19.76 -9.25
C PHE A 287 27.07 -18.75 -10.35
N GLY A 288 26.36 -17.62 -10.40
CA GLY A 288 26.68 -16.54 -11.33
C GLY A 288 28.09 -15.98 -11.14
N TYR A 289 28.49 -15.77 -9.89
CA TYR A 289 29.87 -15.39 -9.56
C TYR A 289 30.89 -16.44 -9.99
N TYR A 290 30.62 -17.73 -9.75
CA TYR A 290 31.48 -18.84 -10.17
C TYR A 290 31.68 -18.86 -11.70
N VAL A 291 30.59 -18.76 -12.48
CA VAL A 291 30.66 -18.73 -13.94
C VAL A 291 31.50 -17.54 -14.43
N GLN A 292 31.34 -16.36 -13.82
CA GLN A 292 32.14 -15.20 -14.18
C GLN A 292 33.64 -15.41 -13.89
N ARG A 293 33.96 -15.98 -12.73
CA ARG A 293 35.35 -16.12 -12.26
C ARG A 293 36.11 -17.23 -13.00
N TYR A 294 35.44 -18.34 -13.32
CA TYR A 294 36.09 -19.57 -13.78
C TYR A 294 35.63 -20.06 -15.15
N GLN A 295 34.42 -19.70 -15.61
CA GLN A 295 33.81 -20.24 -16.85
C GLN A 295 33.36 -19.11 -17.79
N LYS A 296 34.25 -18.17 -18.10
CA LYS A 296 33.97 -17.00 -18.96
C LYS A 296 33.26 -17.32 -20.28
N PRO A 297 33.56 -18.43 -21.01
CA PRO A 297 32.85 -18.76 -22.26
C PRO A 297 31.36 -19.05 -22.07
N TRP A 298 30.95 -19.44 -20.86
CA TRP A 298 29.56 -19.78 -20.53
C TRP A 298 28.73 -18.56 -20.14
N MET A 299 29.33 -17.38 -20.02
CA MET A 299 28.63 -16.13 -19.68
C MET A 299 27.48 -15.80 -20.63
N LYS A 300 27.57 -16.19 -21.92
CA LYS A 300 26.48 -16.01 -22.89
C LYS A 300 25.24 -16.85 -22.57
N TYR A 301 25.38 -17.93 -21.81
CA TYR A 301 24.30 -18.83 -21.40
C TYR A 301 23.91 -18.65 -19.93
N LEU A 302 24.48 -17.66 -19.23
CA LEU A 302 24.36 -17.53 -17.77
C LEU A 302 22.91 -17.51 -17.29
N VAL A 303 22.02 -16.80 -17.99
CA VAL A 303 20.58 -16.74 -17.63
C VAL A 303 19.96 -18.14 -17.63
N TRP A 304 20.16 -18.93 -18.69
CA TRP A 304 19.62 -20.28 -18.79
C TRP A 304 20.21 -21.23 -17.76
N LEU A 305 21.52 -21.11 -17.49
CA LEU A 305 22.18 -21.89 -16.46
C LEU A 305 21.64 -21.56 -15.06
N GLN A 306 21.41 -20.27 -14.76
CA GLN A 306 20.83 -19.85 -13.49
C GLN A 306 19.38 -20.31 -13.33
N VAL A 307 18.59 -20.32 -14.40
CA VAL A 307 17.24 -20.90 -14.39
C VAL A 307 17.29 -22.41 -14.11
N ALA A 308 18.20 -23.15 -14.76
CA ALA A 308 18.37 -24.57 -14.49
C ALA A 308 18.79 -24.84 -13.03
N VAL A 309 19.75 -24.07 -12.51
CA VAL A 309 20.17 -24.14 -11.10
C VAL A 309 19.03 -23.80 -10.15
N LEU A 310 18.21 -22.79 -10.47
CA LEU A 310 17.04 -22.43 -9.67
C LEU A 310 16.03 -23.58 -9.61
N VAL A 311 15.69 -24.19 -10.75
CA VAL A 311 14.76 -25.33 -10.81
C VAL A 311 15.28 -26.50 -9.98
N VAL A 312 16.57 -26.84 -10.13
CA VAL A 312 17.20 -27.92 -9.34
C VAL A 312 17.23 -27.58 -7.86
N ALA A 313 17.59 -26.35 -7.48
CA ALA A 313 17.63 -25.92 -6.08
C ALA A 313 16.25 -26.00 -5.42
N LEU A 314 15.20 -25.56 -6.11
CA LEU A 314 13.82 -25.65 -5.64
C LEU A 314 13.38 -27.11 -5.43
N ALA A 315 13.74 -28.00 -6.37
CA ALA A 315 13.44 -29.43 -6.27
C ALA A 315 14.18 -30.10 -5.08
N VAL A 316 15.48 -29.83 -4.92
CA VAL A 316 16.32 -30.39 -3.85
C VAL A 316 15.86 -29.92 -2.47
N ILE A 317 15.49 -28.64 -2.35
CA ILE A 317 15.07 -28.02 -1.09
C ILE A 317 13.62 -28.41 -0.73
N ARG A 318 12.93 -29.13 -1.62
CA ARG A 318 11.53 -29.56 -1.48
C ARG A 318 10.61 -28.40 -1.16
N VAL A 319 10.84 -27.25 -1.78
CA VAL A 319 9.90 -26.13 -1.70
C VAL A 319 8.59 -26.61 -2.31
N LYS A 320 7.50 -26.60 -1.53
CA LYS A 320 6.21 -27.05 -2.07
C LYS A 320 5.83 -26.09 -3.18
N ARG A 321 5.32 -26.63 -4.29
CA ARG A 321 4.81 -25.82 -5.40
C ARG A 321 3.82 -24.77 -4.91
N LEU A 322 2.97 -25.14 -3.94
CA LEU A 322 2.02 -24.24 -3.31
C LEU A 322 2.69 -23.03 -2.63
N ASP A 323 3.81 -23.20 -1.95
CA ASP A 323 4.50 -22.08 -1.27
C ASP A 323 5.02 -21.06 -2.29
N LEU A 324 5.54 -21.52 -3.44
CA LEU A 324 5.95 -20.64 -4.54
C LEU A 324 4.77 -19.90 -5.17
N LEU A 325 3.62 -20.59 -5.31
CA LEU A 325 2.41 -20.02 -5.87
C LEU A 325 1.69 -19.07 -4.90
N ASN A 326 1.93 -19.19 -3.60
CA ASN A 326 1.33 -18.39 -2.53
C ASN A 326 2.19 -17.18 -2.11
N GLY A 327 3.18 -16.78 -2.92
CA GLY A 327 3.92 -15.55 -2.67
C GLY A 327 5.17 -15.67 -1.79
N LEU A 328 5.65 -16.87 -1.46
CA LEU A 328 6.87 -17.03 -0.64
C LEU A 328 8.09 -16.22 -1.17
N PRO A 329 8.38 -16.20 -2.48
CA PRO A 329 9.37 -15.31 -3.08
C PRO A 329 9.22 -13.82 -2.75
N ILE A 330 7.99 -13.28 -2.64
CA ILE A 330 7.74 -11.90 -2.22
C ILE A 330 8.23 -11.71 -0.79
N SER A 331 7.79 -12.57 0.14
CA SER A 331 8.17 -12.48 1.55
C SER A 331 9.70 -12.60 1.73
N ILE A 332 10.34 -13.53 1.02
CA ILE A 332 11.80 -13.67 1.04
C ILE A 332 12.48 -12.40 0.52
N ALA A 333 12.01 -11.83 -0.60
CA ALA A 333 12.57 -10.60 -1.14
C ALA A 333 12.48 -9.46 -0.12
N VAL A 334 11.34 -9.29 0.53
CA VAL A 334 11.14 -8.27 1.58
C VAL A 334 12.11 -8.45 2.73
N LEU A 335 12.25 -9.67 3.25
CA LEU A 335 13.13 -9.96 4.39
C LEU A 335 14.61 -9.78 4.03
N LEU A 336 15.00 -10.06 2.78
CA LEU A 336 16.38 -9.86 2.30
C LEU A 336 16.72 -8.39 2.05
N PHE A 337 15.79 -7.66 1.42
CA PHE A 337 16.06 -6.29 0.98
C PHE A 337 15.83 -5.26 2.07
N THR A 338 15.06 -5.58 3.11
CA THR A 338 14.90 -4.72 4.28
C THR A 338 16.24 -4.41 4.96
N PRO A 339 17.03 -5.40 5.44
CA PRO A 339 18.35 -5.12 5.99
C PRO A 339 19.28 -4.41 4.99
N LEU A 340 19.22 -4.79 3.71
CA LEU A 340 20.05 -4.16 2.68
C LEU A 340 19.73 -2.66 2.52
N MET A 341 18.47 -2.27 2.58
CA MET A 341 18.03 -0.87 2.50
C MET A 341 18.59 -0.03 3.66
N TYR A 342 18.63 -0.58 4.88
CA TYR A 342 19.28 0.06 6.04
C TYR A 342 20.80 0.19 5.86
N LEU A 343 21.44 -0.70 5.10
CA LEU A 343 22.89 -0.65 4.83
C LEU A 343 23.25 0.27 3.66
N VAL A 344 22.41 0.36 2.63
CA VAL A 344 22.74 1.13 1.42
C VAL A 344 22.75 2.63 1.68
N ALA A 345 21.85 3.16 2.51
CA ALA A 345 21.85 4.58 2.85
C ALA A 345 23.16 5.06 3.52
N PRO A 346 23.67 4.42 4.60
CA PRO A 346 24.96 4.79 5.17
C PRO A 346 26.13 4.52 4.23
N ILE A 347 26.07 3.49 3.37
CA ILE A 347 27.09 3.28 2.33
C ILE A 347 27.13 4.45 1.34
N ALA A 348 25.98 4.93 0.87
CA ALA A 348 25.89 6.08 -0.03
C ALA A 348 26.49 7.34 0.61
N LEU A 349 26.17 7.58 1.89
CA LEU A 349 26.75 8.70 2.65
C LEU A 349 28.26 8.54 2.86
N GLY A 350 28.72 7.35 3.22
CA GLY A 350 30.15 7.05 3.37
C GLY A 350 30.92 7.24 2.07
N ARG A 351 30.35 6.85 0.92
CA ARG A 351 30.94 7.09 -0.40
C ARG A 351 30.99 8.57 -0.75
N PHE A 352 29.96 9.35 -0.40
CA PHE A 352 30.00 10.80 -0.53
C PHE A 352 31.15 11.42 0.30
N VAL A 353 31.27 11.05 1.58
CA VAL A 353 32.33 11.56 2.47
C VAL A 353 33.71 11.18 1.93
N LEU A 354 33.90 9.92 1.55
CA LEU A 354 35.17 9.45 0.96
C LEU A 354 35.50 10.17 -0.36
N ALA A 355 34.51 10.40 -1.22
CA ALA A 355 34.72 11.14 -2.46
C ALA A 355 35.12 12.60 -2.19
N LYS A 356 34.55 13.24 -1.16
CA LYS A 356 34.95 14.58 -0.73
C LYS A 356 36.37 14.62 -0.17
N ILE A 357 36.75 13.67 0.67
CA ILE A 357 38.11 13.55 1.22
C ILE A 357 39.13 13.28 0.11
N ARG A 358 38.78 12.44 -0.87
CA ARG A 358 39.67 12.02 -1.97
C ARG A 358 39.61 12.91 -3.21
N HIS A 359 38.82 13.99 -3.18
CA HIS A 359 38.55 14.84 -4.35
C HIS A 359 38.11 14.06 -5.60
N GLN A 360 37.32 13.00 -5.41
CA GLN A 360 36.79 12.16 -6.49
C GLN A 360 35.37 12.57 -6.86
N GLU A 361 34.98 12.29 -8.11
CA GLU A 361 33.59 12.46 -8.54
C GLU A 361 32.67 11.44 -7.85
N TRP A 362 31.53 11.92 -7.37
CA TRP A 362 30.47 11.11 -6.77
C TRP A 362 29.16 11.34 -7.50
N ASP A 363 28.43 10.26 -7.78
CA ASP A 363 27.12 10.34 -8.42
C ASP A 363 26.07 10.78 -7.40
N SER A 364 25.58 12.01 -7.51
CA SER A 364 24.64 12.58 -6.53
C SER A 364 23.32 11.83 -6.42
N ARG A 365 22.96 11.03 -7.43
CA ARG A 365 21.76 10.19 -7.42
C ARG A 365 21.81 9.07 -6.39
N GLU A 366 23.00 8.72 -5.87
CA GLU A 366 23.12 7.72 -4.79
C GLU A 366 22.33 8.13 -3.53
N ILE A 367 22.12 9.44 -3.31
CA ILE A 367 21.32 9.95 -2.18
C ILE A 367 19.86 9.50 -2.24
N LEU A 368 19.35 9.11 -3.42
CA LEU A 368 17.96 8.68 -3.58
C LEU A 368 17.67 7.38 -2.85
N ALA A 369 18.68 6.62 -2.41
CA ALA A 369 18.50 5.47 -1.53
C ALA A 369 17.89 5.83 -0.16
N PHE A 370 17.97 7.10 0.26
CA PHE A 370 17.33 7.58 1.49
C PHE A 370 15.80 7.66 1.37
N LEU A 371 15.25 7.81 0.15
CA LEU A 371 13.81 7.87 -0.03
C LEU A 371 13.10 6.56 0.35
N PRO A 372 13.43 5.39 -0.23
CA PRO A 372 12.78 4.14 0.17
C PRO A 372 13.03 3.81 1.65
N LEU A 373 14.20 4.18 2.21
CA LEU A 373 14.46 4.01 3.64
C LEU A 373 13.54 4.88 4.52
N ALA A 374 13.34 6.14 4.14
CA ALA A 374 12.44 7.04 4.88
C ALA A 374 11.00 6.56 4.84
N ILE A 375 10.52 6.11 3.67
CA ILE A 375 9.17 5.52 3.57
C ILE A 375 9.11 4.22 4.38
N TRP A 376 10.15 3.38 4.35
CA TRP A 376 10.19 2.17 5.17
C TRP A 376 10.15 2.46 6.68
N ALA A 377 10.79 3.55 7.13
CA ALA A 377 10.71 4.02 8.51
C ALA A 377 9.30 4.52 8.89
N SER A 378 8.58 5.13 7.94
CA SER A 378 7.17 5.47 8.13
C SER A 378 6.29 4.22 8.25
N TYR A 379 6.52 3.22 7.38
CA TYR A 379 5.81 1.95 7.41
C TYR A 379 6.07 1.17 8.70
N SER A 380 7.31 1.15 9.19
CA SER A 380 7.62 0.44 10.42
C SER A 380 6.87 1.01 11.62
N ALA A 381 6.67 2.32 11.68
CA ALA A 381 5.86 2.95 12.71
C ALA A 381 4.38 2.59 12.57
N GLY A 382 3.84 2.62 11.35
CA GLY A 382 2.45 2.28 11.07
C GLY A 382 2.09 0.81 11.28
N ALA A 383 3.10 -0.08 11.25
CA ALA A 383 2.92 -1.52 11.26
C ALA A 383 3.58 -2.21 12.48
N ALA A 384 3.76 -1.48 13.58
CA ALA A 384 4.32 -1.98 14.84
C ALA A 384 5.65 -2.76 14.69
N ALA A 385 6.50 -2.33 13.76
CA ALA A 385 7.78 -2.99 13.46
C ALA A 385 7.68 -4.47 13.04
N GLU A 386 6.53 -4.91 12.53
CA GLU A 386 6.32 -6.27 12.05
C GLU A 386 6.84 -6.43 10.59
N PRO A 387 7.76 -7.36 10.30
CA PRO A 387 8.43 -7.44 8.99
C PRO A 387 7.53 -7.80 7.79
N LEU A 388 6.49 -8.60 8.01
CA LEU A 388 5.60 -9.11 6.96
C LEU A 388 4.19 -8.55 7.12
N THR A 389 4.10 -7.22 7.06
CA THR A 389 2.83 -6.46 7.18
C THR A 389 2.12 -6.26 5.86
N ASN A 390 2.60 -6.95 4.82
CA ASN A 390 2.01 -7.11 3.49
C ASN A 390 2.13 -5.91 2.55
N TYR A 391 2.42 -4.70 3.01
CA TYR A 391 2.66 -3.58 2.10
C TYR A 391 4.15 -3.34 1.83
N TYR A 392 4.59 -3.65 0.60
CA TYR A 392 6.02 -3.70 0.26
C TYR A 392 6.47 -2.66 -0.77
N ALA A 393 5.70 -1.60 -0.96
CA ALA A 393 6.04 -0.50 -1.85
C ALA A 393 7.45 0.11 -1.62
N PRO A 394 7.97 0.26 -0.38
CA PRO A 394 9.31 0.81 -0.18
C PRO A 394 10.42 -0.14 -0.67
N VAL A 395 10.20 -1.45 -0.57
CA VAL A 395 11.08 -2.46 -1.15
C VAL A 395 11.03 -2.37 -2.68
N ALA A 396 9.84 -2.23 -3.27
CA ALA A 396 9.70 -2.00 -4.72
C ALA A 396 10.46 -0.74 -5.18
N LEU A 397 10.32 0.39 -4.47
CA LEU A 397 11.04 1.64 -4.72
C LEU A 397 12.55 1.45 -4.67
N PHE A 398 13.05 0.74 -3.65
CA PHE A 398 14.47 0.42 -3.55
C PHE A 398 14.96 -0.41 -4.75
N LEU A 399 14.21 -1.43 -5.16
CA LEU A 399 14.57 -2.30 -6.28
C LEU A 399 14.48 -1.61 -7.65
N LEU A 400 13.63 -0.60 -7.79
CA LEU A 400 13.58 0.26 -8.99
C LEU A 400 14.80 1.17 -9.12
N LEU A 401 15.45 1.52 -8.00
CA LEU A 401 16.66 2.33 -8.01
C LEU A 401 17.91 1.53 -8.39
N VAL A 402 17.93 0.21 -8.15
CA VAL A 402 19.03 -0.70 -8.52
C VAL A 402 19.52 -0.50 -9.96
N PRO A 403 18.67 -0.48 -11.00
CA PRO A 403 19.12 -0.25 -12.37
C PRO A 403 19.48 1.22 -12.70
N VAL A 404 19.27 2.17 -11.77
CA VAL A 404 19.36 3.63 -12.01
C VAL A 404 20.55 4.28 -11.30
N ILE A 405 20.81 3.94 -10.03
CA ILE A 405 21.85 4.59 -9.19
C ILE A 405 23.14 3.77 -9.10
N GLN A 406 24.26 4.43 -8.78
CA GLN A 406 25.53 3.75 -8.48
C GLN A 406 25.52 3.18 -7.05
N PRO A 407 26.32 2.13 -6.73
CA PRO A 407 27.20 1.39 -7.63
C PRO A 407 26.43 0.37 -8.50
N PHE A 408 25.14 0.18 -8.28
CA PHE A 408 24.32 -0.87 -8.88
C PHE A 408 24.14 -0.74 -10.40
N ARG A 409 24.17 0.49 -10.91
CA ARG A 409 24.10 0.78 -12.36
C ARG A 409 25.19 0.05 -13.16
N ARG A 410 26.36 -0.19 -12.57
CA ARG A 410 27.49 -0.93 -13.18
C ARG A 410 27.78 -2.21 -12.40
N PHE A 411 26.75 -3.06 -12.24
CA PHE A 411 26.96 -4.39 -11.69
C PHE A 411 28.01 -5.19 -12.47
N ALA A 412 28.69 -6.08 -11.74
CA ALA A 412 29.41 -7.18 -12.35
C ALA A 412 28.48 -7.95 -13.31
N SER A 413 29.04 -8.48 -14.40
CA SER A 413 28.28 -9.10 -15.49
C SER A 413 27.37 -10.26 -15.06
N TRP A 414 27.59 -10.86 -13.89
CA TRP A 414 26.75 -11.90 -13.30
C TRP A 414 25.58 -11.39 -12.44
N ALA A 415 25.75 -10.23 -11.78
CA ALA A 415 24.80 -9.78 -10.76
C ALA A 415 23.49 -9.25 -11.40
N THR A 416 23.58 -8.66 -12.60
CA THR A 416 22.38 -8.21 -13.34
C THR A 416 21.48 -9.39 -13.73
N PRO A 417 21.96 -10.47 -14.38
CA PRO A 417 21.16 -11.69 -14.60
C PRO A 417 20.54 -12.27 -13.33
N SER A 418 21.31 -12.40 -12.24
CA SER A 418 20.79 -12.93 -10.96
C SER A 418 19.63 -12.09 -10.42
N PHE A 419 19.78 -10.77 -10.44
CA PHE A 419 18.75 -9.83 -9.99
C PHE A 419 17.49 -9.91 -10.86
N VAL A 420 17.66 -9.97 -12.18
CA VAL A 420 16.53 -10.07 -13.11
C VAL A 420 15.76 -11.39 -12.91
N ILE A 421 16.45 -12.51 -12.66
CA ILE A 421 15.80 -13.79 -12.34
C ILE A 421 15.04 -13.71 -11.03
N ALA A 422 15.61 -13.09 -9.99
CA ALA A 422 14.91 -12.89 -8.72
C ALA A 422 13.65 -12.04 -8.90
N MET A 423 13.72 -10.94 -9.66
CA MET A 423 12.56 -10.10 -9.96
C MET A 423 11.50 -10.84 -10.80
N GLY A 424 11.91 -11.71 -11.73
CA GLY A 424 11.00 -12.57 -12.46
C GLY A 424 10.29 -13.59 -11.57
N LEU A 425 11.01 -14.20 -10.62
CA LEU A 425 10.41 -15.13 -9.65
C LEU A 425 9.41 -14.42 -8.73
N VAL A 426 9.75 -13.22 -8.25
CA VAL A 426 8.85 -12.35 -7.48
C VAL A 426 7.61 -12.00 -8.30
N GLY A 427 7.78 -11.62 -9.57
CA GLY A 427 6.68 -11.30 -10.48
C GLY A 427 5.72 -12.48 -10.69
N ILE A 428 6.23 -13.65 -11.07
CA ILE A 428 5.41 -14.84 -11.34
C ILE A 428 4.70 -15.32 -10.06
N SER A 429 5.45 -15.36 -8.95
CA SER A 429 4.90 -15.77 -7.65
C SER A 429 3.81 -14.82 -7.19
N GLY A 430 4.02 -13.51 -7.33
CA GLY A 430 3.03 -12.49 -7.00
C GLY A 430 1.76 -12.59 -7.84
N ILE A 431 1.89 -12.76 -9.16
CA ILE A 431 0.72 -12.96 -10.05
C ILE A 431 -0.10 -14.16 -9.56
N SER A 432 0.56 -15.28 -9.31
CA SER A 432 -0.11 -16.48 -8.80
C SER A 432 -0.79 -16.23 -7.45
N ALA A 433 -0.08 -15.60 -6.51
CA ALA A 433 -0.59 -15.32 -5.18
C ALA A 433 -1.84 -14.44 -5.26
N LYS A 434 -1.85 -13.43 -6.14
CA LYS A 434 -3.01 -12.56 -6.36
C LYS A 434 -4.16 -13.25 -7.10
N ILE A 435 -3.88 -14.20 -7.99
CA ILE A 435 -4.97 -14.97 -8.60
C ILE A 435 -5.63 -15.87 -7.55
N LEU A 436 -4.84 -16.53 -6.70
CA LEU A 436 -5.34 -17.45 -5.67
C LEU A 436 -6.01 -16.72 -4.50
N VAL A 437 -5.44 -15.60 -4.08
CA VAL A 437 -5.92 -14.76 -2.98
C VAL A 437 -5.86 -13.30 -3.44
N PRO A 438 -6.85 -12.84 -4.24
CA PRO A 438 -6.86 -11.48 -4.78
C PRO A 438 -6.86 -10.43 -3.68
N TYR A 439 -7.63 -10.73 -2.63
CA TYR A 439 -7.77 -9.92 -1.46
C TYR A 439 -7.86 -10.82 -0.23
N GLN A 440 -7.17 -10.40 0.82
CA GLN A 440 -7.33 -10.90 2.16
C GLN A 440 -7.22 -9.73 3.13
N TRP A 441 -8.17 -9.63 4.05
CA TRP A 441 -8.15 -8.60 5.08
C TRP A 441 -8.62 -9.21 6.37
N GLN A 442 -7.78 -9.16 7.40
CA GLN A 442 -8.04 -9.86 8.65
C GLN A 442 -8.31 -11.35 8.38
N ASP A 443 -9.40 -11.90 8.93
CA ASP A 443 -9.81 -13.30 8.74
C ASP A 443 -10.59 -13.53 7.42
N TYR A 444 -10.83 -12.48 6.64
CA TYR A 444 -11.50 -12.62 5.35
C TYR A 444 -10.53 -13.13 4.28
N SER A 445 -10.59 -14.43 3.99
CA SER A 445 -9.93 -15.00 2.82
C SER A 445 -10.96 -15.22 1.72
N TYR A 446 -10.82 -14.51 0.61
CA TYR A 446 -11.76 -14.61 -0.49
C TYR A 446 -11.39 -15.72 -1.46
N SER A 447 -12.40 -16.20 -2.18
CA SER A 447 -12.22 -17.12 -3.30
C SER A 447 -11.22 -16.56 -4.33
N PRO A 448 -10.50 -17.44 -5.04
CA PRO A 448 -9.65 -17.02 -6.15
C PRO A 448 -10.38 -16.11 -7.14
N MET A 449 -9.62 -15.29 -7.89
CA MET A 449 -10.19 -14.40 -8.90
C MET A 449 -11.16 -15.15 -9.82
N PHE A 450 -12.35 -14.57 -10.01
CA PHE A 450 -13.42 -15.13 -10.86
C PHE A 450 -14.03 -16.46 -10.40
N VAL A 451 -13.64 -16.98 -9.23
CA VAL A 451 -14.23 -18.17 -8.61
C VAL A 451 -15.28 -17.74 -7.59
N ASN A 452 -16.39 -18.48 -7.50
CA ASN A 452 -17.52 -18.19 -6.61
C ASN A 452 -18.14 -16.78 -6.78
N ARG A 453 -18.09 -16.22 -7.98
CA ARG A 453 -18.58 -14.86 -8.26
C ARG A 453 -19.68 -14.85 -9.31
N GLN A 454 -20.49 -13.79 -9.30
CA GLN A 454 -21.53 -13.57 -10.29
C GLN A 454 -21.82 -12.09 -10.51
N TRP A 455 -22.35 -11.76 -11.69
CA TRP A 455 -22.95 -10.46 -11.93
C TRP A 455 -24.30 -10.38 -11.23
N TYR A 456 -24.49 -9.35 -10.42
CA TYR A 456 -25.73 -9.02 -9.75
C TYR A 456 -26.13 -7.59 -10.09
N SER A 457 -27.37 -7.38 -10.51
CA SER A 457 -27.90 -6.03 -10.74
C SER A 457 -28.53 -5.51 -9.45
N HIS A 458 -27.78 -4.73 -8.69
CA HIS A 458 -28.27 -4.07 -7.50
C HIS A 458 -29.33 -3.02 -7.87
N PRO A 459 -30.47 -2.92 -7.15
CA PRO A 459 -31.55 -2.00 -7.50
C PRO A 459 -31.11 -0.53 -7.53
N VAL A 460 -30.25 -0.13 -6.60
CA VAL A 460 -29.74 1.25 -6.49
C VAL A 460 -28.47 1.49 -7.31
N TYR A 461 -27.41 0.72 -7.07
CA TYR A 461 -26.09 1.00 -7.65
C TYR A 461 -25.81 0.33 -9.01
N GLY A 462 -26.73 -0.49 -9.53
CA GLY A 462 -26.58 -1.17 -10.82
C GLY A 462 -25.69 -2.43 -10.75
N PRO A 463 -25.03 -2.81 -11.86
CA PRO A 463 -24.28 -4.06 -11.94
C PRO A 463 -23.09 -4.11 -10.97
N MET A 464 -22.95 -5.22 -10.26
CA MET A 464 -21.85 -5.56 -9.35
C MET A 464 -21.31 -6.95 -9.69
N TYR A 465 -19.99 -7.13 -9.63
CA TYR A 465 -19.37 -8.46 -9.72
C TYR A 465 -19.00 -8.96 -8.32
N ILE A 466 -19.92 -9.69 -7.70
CA ILE A 466 -19.91 -9.98 -6.26
C ILE A 466 -19.69 -11.48 -5.97
N ASP A 467 -19.03 -11.76 -4.86
CA ASP A 467 -18.94 -13.12 -4.29
C ASP A 467 -20.34 -13.65 -3.92
N ARG A 468 -20.60 -14.93 -4.21
CA ARG A 468 -21.92 -15.54 -4.02
C ARG A 468 -22.31 -15.63 -2.55
N ASP A 469 -21.35 -15.93 -1.68
CA ASP A 469 -21.59 -16.09 -0.25
C ASP A 469 -21.85 -14.71 0.37
N LEU A 470 -21.08 -13.68 -0.05
CA LEU A 470 -21.34 -12.30 0.33
C LEU A 470 -22.73 -11.83 -0.13
N LEU A 471 -23.13 -12.16 -1.35
CA LEU A 471 -24.45 -11.79 -1.87
C LEU A 471 -25.57 -12.45 -1.07
N GLN A 472 -25.43 -13.75 -0.77
CA GLN A 472 -26.42 -14.49 0.01
C GLN A 472 -26.54 -13.91 1.43
N PHE A 473 -25.40 -13.63 2.07
CA PHE A 473 -25.34 -12.96 3.37
C PHE A 473 -26.06 -11.60 3.31
N SER A 474 -25.69 -10.75 2.36
CA SER A 474 -26.21 -9.37 2.28
C SER A 474 -27.71 -9.34 1.98
N ARG A 475 -28.20 -10.23 1.11
CA ARG A 475 -29.64 -10.36 0.84
C ARG A 475 -30.42 -10.83 2.07
N ALA A 476 -29.88 -11.77 2.84
CA ALA A 476 -30.51 -12.23 4.07
C ALA A 476 -30.58 -11.09 5.10
N VAL A 477 -29.49 -10.35 5.29
CA VAL A 477 -29.44 -9.18 6.18
C VAL A 477 -30.50 -8.14 5.79
N CYS A 478 -30.59 -7.76 4.50
CA CYS A 478 -31.60 -6.77 4.09
C CYS A 478 -33.04 -7.29 4.21
N ALA A 479 -33.27 -8.61 4.10
CA ALA A 479 -34.58 -9.20 4.32
C ALA A 479 -35.00 -9.15 5.80
N ASP A 480 -34.05 -9.37 6.72
CA ASP A 480 -34.31 -9.34 8.16
C ASP A 480 -34.59 -7.92 8.67
N ILE A 481 -33.87 -6.92 8.15
CA ILE A 481 -33.97 -5.51 8.61
C ILE A 481 -35.25 -4.82 8.06
N GLY A 482 -35.72 -5.21 6.87
CA GLY A 482 -36.90 -4.62 6.22
C GLY A 482 -36.65 -3.27 5.53
N GLN A 483 -37.60 -2.80 4.72
CA GLN A 483 -37.52 -1.58 3.89
C GLN A 483 -38.79 -0.72 4.03
N PRO A 484 -38.72 0.63 3.89
CA PRO A 484 -37.55 1.46 3.53
C PRO A 484 -36.93 2.25 4.71
N HIS A 485 -35.60 2.41 4.67
CA HIS A 485 -34.76 3.26 5.54
C HIS A 485 -34.78 2.99 7.06
N PRO A 486 -34.51 1.75 7.50
CA PRO A 486 -34.31 1.45 8.92
C PRO A 486 -33.09 2.20 9.47
N GLU A 487 -33.16 2.62 10.74
CA GLU A 487 -31.97 3.07 11.46
C GLU A 487 -31.01 1.88 11.64
N LEU A 488 -29.88 1.90 10.93
CA LEU A 488 -28.92 0.80 10.88
C LEU A 488 -27.51 1.26 11.25
N LEU A 489 -26.94 0.60 12.25
CA LEU A 489 -25.51 0.66 12.55
C LEU A 489 -24.84 -0.65 12.15
N SER A 490 -23.90 -0.59 11.20
CA SER A 490 -23.05 -1.72 10.87
C SER A 490 -21.64 -1.56 11.43
N LEU A 491 -21.13 -2.61 12.06
CA LEU A 491 -19.87 -2.61 12.78
C LEU A 491 -19.01 -3.83 12.39
N PRO A 492 -17.69 -3.67 12.19
CA PRO A 492 -16.96 -2.40 12.14
C PRO A 492 -17.01 -1.70 10.77
N TYR A 493 -17.58 -2.35 9.75
CA TYR A 493 -17.62 -1.87 8.36
C TYR A 493 -19.05 -1.61 7.88
N PRO A 494 -19.26 -0.65 6.96
CA PRO A 494 -20.59 -0.22 6.52
C PRO A 494 -21.10 -0.97 5.28
N TYR A 495 -20.58 -2.15 4.96
CA TYR A 495 -21.04 -2.88 3.78
C TYR A 495 -22.54 -3.27 3.85
N PRO A 496 -23.08 -3.73 4.99
CA PRO A 496 -24.52 -3.89 5.18
C PRO A 496 -25.31 -2.59 4.96
N ASN A 497 -24.82 -1.44 5.45
CA ASN A 497 -25.43 -0.13 5.15
C ASN A 497 -25.46 0.13 3.65
N TYR A 498 -24.35 -0.10 2.95
CA TYR A 498 -24.24 0.11 1.51
C TYR A 498 -25.21 -0.78 0.74
N PHE A 499 -25.14 -2.09 0.94
CA PHE A 499 -25.93 -3.06 0.19
C PHE A 499 -27.44 -2.95 0.49
N CYS A 500 -27.83 -2.57 1.71
CA CYS A 500 -29.25 -2.37 2.03
C CYS A 500 -29.77 -0.95 1.73
N ASP A 501 -28.92 -0.06 1.19
CA ASP A 501 -29.25 1.35 0.94
C ASP A 501 -29.78 2.07 2.20
N ALA A 502 -29.11 1.83 3.32
CA ALA A 502 -29.45 2.39 4.63
C ALA A 502 -28.33 3.30 5.12
N THR A 503 -28.61 4.58 5.30
CA THR A 503 -27.63 5.56 5.78
C THR A 503 -27.05 5.14 7.14
N PRO A 504 -25.72 5.25 7.36
CA PRO A 504 -25.12 4.93 8.66
C PRO A 504 -25.76 5.73 9.80
N TRP A 505 -26.22 5.03 10.83
CA TRP A 505 -26.80 5.64 12.01
C TRP A 505 -25.85 6.68 12.62
N ARG A 506 -26.34 7.91 12.80
CA ARG A 506 -25.59 9.07 13.32
C ARG A 506 -24.23 9.29 12.66
N ASN A 507 -24.10 8.93 11.39
CA ASN A 507 -22.88 9.08 10.59
C ASN A 507 -21.68 8.25 11.08
N TYR A 508 -21.89 7.18 11.87
CA TYR A 508 -20.83 6.23 12.21
C TYR A 508 -20.51 5.33 11.00
N VAL A 509 -19.58 5.77 10.16
CA VAL A 509 -19.21 5.06 8.90
C VAL A 509 -18.35 3.82 9.17
N GLN A 510 -17.38 3.88 10.08
CA GLN A 510 -16.59 2.72 10.49
C GLN A 510 -16.18 2.87 11.95
N THR A 511 -15.95 1.73 12.60
CA THR A 511 -15.49 1.66 14.00
C THR A 511 -14.26 0.78 14.17
N PHE A 512 -13.61 0.43 13.05
CA PHE A 512 -12.42 -0.39 13.02
C PHE A 512 -11.29 0.25 13.84
N PHE A 513 -10.62 -0.55 14.67
CA PHE A 513 -9.70 -0.06 15.70
C PHE A 513 -8.46 0.68 15.16
N ASP A 514 -8.07 0.43 13.91
CA ASP A 514 -6.95 1.15 13.29
C ASP A 514 -7.36 2.55 12.80
N THR A 515 -8.65 2.79 12.59
CA THR A 515 -9.21 3.99 11.95
C THR A 515 -10.20 4.74 12.84
N SER A 516 -10.42 4.28 14.07
CA SER A 516 -11.36 4.87 15.02
C SER A 516 -10.69 5.14 16.35
N THR A 517 -10.87 6.36 16.86
CA THR A 517 -10.26 6.76 18.13
C THR A 517 -11.05 6.19 19.30
N ARG A 518 -10.39 5.97 20.46
CA ARG A 518 -11.08 5.56 21.70
C ARG A 518 -12.26 6.48 22.03
N ALA A 519 -12.07 7.80 21.93
CA ALA A 519 -13.12 8.78 22.19
C ALA A 519 -14.33 8.62 21.26
N THR A 520 -14.11 8.30 19.98
CA THR A 520 -15.20 8.03 19.02
C THR A 520 -16.02 6.81 19.44
N VAL A 521 -15.36 5.74 19.86
CA VAL A 521 -16.03 4.50 20.30
C VAL A 521 -16.77 4.70 21.62
N GLU A 522 -16.15 5.38 22.59
CA GLU A 522 -16.79 5.72 23.87
C GLU A 522 -18.01 6.61 23.69
N HIS A 523 -17.94 7.60 22.81
CA HIS A 523 -19.07 8.45 22.48
C HIS A 523 -20.22 7.61 21.88
N MET A 524 -19.92 6.77 20.90
CA MET A 524 -20.92 5.87 20.29
C MET A 524 -21.56 4.94 21.32
N MET A 525 -20.77 4.37 22.23
CA MET A 525 -21.27 3.53 23.33
C MET A 525 -22.26 4.27 24.24
N ASN A 526 -22.00 5.55 24.53
CA ASN A 526 -22.92 6.38 25.31
C ASN A 526 -24.24 6.65 24.54
N GLU A 527 -24.16 6.89 23.24
CA GLU A 527 -25.35 7.08 22.40
C GLU A 527 -26.16 5.78 22.27
N LEU A 528 -25.51 4.62 22.11
CA LEU A 528 -26.16 3.31 22.08
C LEU A 528 -26.91 2.98 23.38
N ASN A 529 -26.40 3.45 24.52
CA ASN A 529 -27.09 3.26 25.80
C ASN A 529 -28.34 4.12 25.97
N THR A 530 -28.42 5.25 25.27
CA THR A 530 -29.48 6.25 25.45
C THR A 530 -30.53 6.21 24.35
N ALA A 531 -30.13 5.97 23.11
CA ALA A 531 -31.01 5.95 21.95
C ALA A 531 -30.44 5.04 20.84
N PRO A 532 -30.44 3.70 21.03
CA PRO A 532 -29.86 2.79 20.05
C PRO A 532 -30.64 2.79 18.72
N PRO A 533 -29.96 2.54 17.58
CA PRO A 533 -30.63 2.35 16.28
C PRO A 533 -31.50 1.12 16.31
N GLN A 534 -32.56 1.08 15.50
CA GLN A 534 -33.42 -0.10 15.37
C GLN A 534 -32.65 -1.41 15.12
N TRP A 535 -31.63 -1.35 14.28
CA TRP A 535 -30.84 -2.51 13.89
C TRP A 535 -29.34 -2.28 14.08
N ILE A 536 -28.65 -3.32 14.56
CA ILE A 536 -27.20 -3.40 14.59
C ILE A 536 -26.77 -4.67 13.85
N VAL A 537 -25.91 -4.52 12.85
CA VAL A 537 -25.21 -5.64 12.21
C VAL A 537 -23.77 -5.62 12.69
N TYR A 538 -23.43 -6.57 13.56
CA TYR A 538 -22.14 -6.58 14.25
C TYR A 538 -21.30 -7.78 13.84
N GLN A 539 -20.16 -7.53 13.21
CA GLN A 539 -19.13 -8.53 13.04
C GLN A 539 -18.24 -8.58 14.28
N ARG A 540 -18.29 -9.71 14.97
CA ARG A 540 -17.46 -9.95 16.14
C ARG A 540 -16.06 -10.42 15.73
N GLN A 541 -15.02 -9.67 16.11
CA GLN A 541 -13.62 -9.83 15.66
C GLN A 541 -12.62 -10.03 16.82
N LEU A 542 -12.83 -11.04 17.68
CA LEU A 542 -12.05 -11.19 18.92
C LEU A 542 -10.56 -11.50 18.69
N PHE A 543 -10.25 -12.37 17.74
CA PHE A 543 -8.88 -12.77 17.41
C PHE A 543 -8.07 -11.56 16.91
N ILE A 544 -8.65 -10.84 15.97
CA ILE A 544 -8.09 -9.62 15.37
C ILE A 544 -7.85 -8.54 16.42
N MET A 545 -8.85 -8.26 17.28
CA MET A 545 -8.70 -7.28 18.35
C MET A 545 -7.56 -7.64 19.30
N ARG A 546 -7.42 -8.93 19.66
CA ARG A 546 -6.31 -9.39 20.51
C ARG A 546 -4.95 -9.19 19.83
N GLY A 547 -4.87 -9.42 18.52
CA GLY A 547 -3.68 -9.12 17.72
C GLY A 547 -3.32 -7.64 17.78
N ALA A 548 -4.31 -6.77 17.56
CA ALA A 548 -4.11 -5.32 17.62
C ALA A 548 -3.72 -4.82 19.01
N GLU A 549 -4.32 -5.36 20.08
CA GLU A 549 -3.95 -5.05 21.46
C GLU A 549 -2.48 -5.37 21.73
N ARG A 550 -2.01 -6.54 21.30
CA ARG A 550 -0.61 -6.96 21.47
C ARG A 550 0.36 -6.11 20.66
N LEU A 551 0.03 -5.84 19.39
CA LEU A 551 0.92 -5.16 18.47
C LEU A 551 0.96 -3.64 18.67
N TYR A 552 -0.20 -3.00 18.76
CA TYR A 552 -0.33 -1.54 18.74
C TYR A 552 -0.66 -0.92 20.09
N ASN A 553 -1.32 -1.66 20.99
CA ASN A 553 -1.77 -1.14 22.28
C ASN A 553 -0.95 -1.69 23.47
N HIS A 554 0.23 -2.26 23.21
CA HIS A 554 1.13 -2.80 24.25
C HIS A 554 0.49 -3.80 25.22
N GLY A 555 -0.43 -4.62 24.71
CA GLY A 555 -1.21 -5.58 25.49
C GLY A 555 -2.35 -4.97 26.30
N GLN A 556 -2.57 -3.66 26.22
CA GLN A 556 -3.72 -3.00 26.85
C GLN A 556 -4.99 -3.24 26.04
N ARG A 557 -6.12 -3.18 26.73
CA ARG A 557 -7.46 -3.40 26.18
C ARG A 557 -7.91 -2.24 25.27
N LEU A 558 -8.49 -2.57 24.11
CA LEU A 558 -9.06 -1.61 23.16
C LEU A 558 -10.50 -1.22 23.56
N ALA A 559 -10.95 -0.01 23.19
CA ALA A 559 -12.32 0.44 23.41
C ALA A 559 -13.35 -0.44 22.67
N GLN A 560 -12.96 -1.04 21.56
CA GLN A 560 -13.76 -2.01 20.80
C GLN A 560 -14.06 -3.28 21.61
N ARG A 561 -13.19 -3.65 22.56
CA ARG A 561 -13.47 -4.76 23.48
C ARG A 561 -14.55 -4.37 24.49
N ASP A 562 -14.56 -3.12 24.94
CA ASP A 562 -15.63 -2.59 25.81
C ASP A 562 -16.97 -2.52 25.07
N LEU A 563 -16.93 -2.16 23.78
CA LEU A 563 -18.10 -2.22 22.90
C LEU A 563 -18.61 -3.67 22.73
N ASP A 564 -17.72 -4.65 22.49
CA ASP A 564 -18.11 -6.07 22.41
C ASP A 564 -18.82 -6.52 23.70
N ASP A 565 -18.20 -6.25 24.85
CA ASP A 565 -18.76 -6.64 26.16
C ASP A 565 -20.14 -5.99 26.38
N MET A 566 -20.31 -4.71 26.02
CA MET A 566 -21.60 -4.03 26.09
C MET A 566 -22.66 -4.70 25.21
N ILE A 567 -22.35 -4.94 23.93
CA ILE A 567 -23.31 -5.55 22.99
C ILE A 567 -23.71 -6.95 23.51
N MET A 568 -22.74 -7.76 23.92
CA MET A 568 -23.00 -9.11 24.42
C MET A 568 -23.82 -9.10 25.72
N GLN A 569 -23.54 -8.17 26.64
CA GLN A 569 -24.32 -8.01 27.86
C GLN A 569 -25.78 -7.61 27.57
N LYS A 570 -26.01 -6.70 26.62
CA LYS A 570 -27.36 -6.27 26.21
C LYS A 570 -28.18 -7.43 25.62
N ILE A 571 -27.54 -8.30 24.84
CA ILE A 571 -28.16 -9.52 24.33
C ILE A 571 -28.46 -10.49 25.47
N ALA A 572 -27.48 -10.77 26.33
CA ALA A 572 -27.62 -11.74 27.43
C ALA A 572 -28.70 -11.34 28.46
N THR A 573 -28.89 -10.03 28.66
CA THR A 573 -29.91 -9.48 29.57
C THR A 573 -31.29 -9.34 28.90
N GLY A 574 -31.41 -9.65 27.62
CA GLY A 574 -32.65 -9.51 26.84
C GLY A 574 -33.03 -8.06 26.53
N GLN A 575 -32.15 -7.09 26.80
CA GLN A 575 -32.39 -5.68 26.42
C GLN A 575 -32.38 -5.52 24.90
N TRP A 576 -31.54 -6.27 24.20
CA TRP A 576 -31.54 -6.38 22.75
C TRP A 576 -31.77 -7.83 22.33
N THR A 577 -32.45 -8.03 21.20
CA THR A 577 -32.77 -9.35 20.67
C THR A 577 -31.79 -9.73 19.58
N LEU A 578 -31.10 -10.86 19.76
CA LEU A 578 -30.36 -11.49 18.66
C LEU A 578 -31.36 -12.16 17.72
N VAL A 579 -31.52 -11.60 16.52
CA VAL A 579 -32.44 -12.12 15.51
C VAL A 579 -31.80 -13.29 14.78
N ASP A 580 -30.55 -13.13 14.39
CA ASP A 580 -29.79 -14.19 13.73
C ASP A 580 -28.29 -14.06 13.96
N LYS A 581 -27.59 -15.20 13.87
CA LYS A 581 -26.15 -15.29 13.77
C LYS A 581 -25.79 -15.99 12.47
N LYS A 582 -25.12 -15.27 11.56
CA LYS A 582 -24.65 -15.80 10.29
C LYS A 582 -23.17 -16.16 10.38
N ASP A 583 -22.83 -17.37 9.92
CA ASP A 583 -21.46 -17.86 9.82
C ASP A 583 -20.82 -17.50 8.46
N TYR A 584 -20.95 -16.25 8.04
CA TYR A 584 -20.20 -15.74 6.89
C TYR A 584 -18.76 -15.46 7.33
N LEU A 585 -17.79 -16.24 6.83
CA LEU A 585 -16.35 -16.18 7.13
C LEU A 585 -16.07 -16.49 8.63
N GLN A 586 -16.12 -17.78 8.98
CA GLN A 586 -15.90 -18.28 10.34
C GLN A 586 -14.54 -17.86 10.92
N ASP A 587 -14.57 -17.29 12.13
CA ASP A 587 -13.39 -17.11 12.99
C ASP A 587 -13.24 -18.36 13.90
N PRO A 588 -12.05 -19.01 13.94
CA PRO A 588 -11.78 -20.15 14.81
C PRO A 588 -12.07 -19.94 16.30
N GLU A 589 -12.07 -18.69 16.80
CA GLU A 589 -12.34 -18.35 18.20
C GLU A 589 -13.79 -17.92 18.47
N GLY A 590 -14.75 -18.26 17.59
CA GLY A 590 -16.18 -18.08 17.83
C GLY A 590 -16.74 -16.74 17.36
N GLY A 591 -16.04 -16.05 16.45
CA GLY A 591 -16.55 -14.88 15.73
C GLY A 591 -17.68 -15.23 14.74
N GLY A 592 -18.34 -14.20 14.23
CA GLY A 592 -19.49 -14.32 13.33
C GLY A 592 -20.21 -12.99 13.16
N TRP A 593 -21.23 -12.96 12.31
CA TRP A 593 -22.06 -11.78 12.07
C TRP A 593 -23.36 -11.89 12.85
N TYR A 594 -23.62 -10.90 13.70
CA TYR A 594 -24.77 -10.82 14.58
C TYR A 594 -25.74 -9.79 14.02
N ILE A 595 -27.00 -10.21 13.81
CA ILE A 595 -28.10 -9.32 13.42
C ILE A 595 -28.92 -9.08 14.67
N ILE A 596 -28.90 -7.84 15.16
CA ILE A 596 -29.43 -7.47 16.47
C ILE A 596 -30.53 -6.44 16.27
N ARG A 597 -31.68 -6.68 16.92
CA ARG A 597 -32.79 -5.74 17.01
C ARG A 597 -32.80 -5.12 18.40
N THR A 598 -32.74 -3.79 18.48
CA THR A 598 -32.60 -3.09 19.77
C THR A 598 -33.95 -2.65 20.36
N HIS A 599 -34.99 -2.59 19.53
CA HIS A 599 -36.37 -2.27 19.90
C HIS A 599 -37.31 -3.45 19.57
N PRO A 600 -38.34 -3.74 20.38
CA PRO A 600 -39.30 -4.82 20.13
C PRO A 600 -40.01 -4.78 18.78
#